data_AF-A0A496PFS1-F1
#
_entry.id   AF-A0A496PFS1-F1
#
_cell.length_a   1.000
_cell.length_b   1.000
_cell.length_c   1.000
_cell.angle_alpha   90.00
_cell.angle_beta   90.00
_cell.angle_gamma   90.00
#
_symmetry.space_group_name_H-M   'P 1'
#
loop_
_entity.id
_entity.type
_entity.pdbx_description
1 polymer ?
#
loop_
_entity_poly.entity_id
_entity_poly.type
_entity_poly.pdbx_seq_one_letter_code
_entity_poly.pdbx_strand_id
1 'polypeptide(L)' 'MKEIKVQDAVGHALVHDIVRIVIGEVKDTPFRRGHVITEEDIPKLLDLGKEHI' A
#
# COMPACT_ATOMS: atom_id res chain seq x y z
N MET A 1 -11.10 13.65 -0.41
CA MET A 1 -10.58 12.43 0.23
C MET A 1 -9.51 12.86 1.20
N LYS A 2 -9.43 12.28 2.40
CA LYS A 2 -8.31 12.56 3.31
C LYS A 2 -7.15 11.72 2.83
N GLU A 3 -6.08 12.36 2.39
CA GLU A 3 -4.82 11.70 2.05
C GLU A 3 -4.03 11.59 3.35
N ILE A 4 -3.83 10.37 3.84
CA ILE A 4 -3.00 10.13 5.01
C ILE A 4 -1.64 9.64 4.52
N LYS A 5 -0.56 10.10 5.16
CA LYS A 5 0.77 9.57 4.88
C LYS A 5 0.77 8.08 5.18
N VAL A 6 1.43 7.29 4.35
CA VAL A 6 1.55 5.84 4.57
C VAL A 6 2.05 5.55 6.00
N GLN A 7 3.02 6.32 6.48
CA GLN A 7 3.59 6.23 7.84
C GLN A 7 2.55 6.40 8.97
N ASP A 8 1.55 7.26 8.78
CA ASP A 8 0.47 7.51 9.74
C ASP A 8 -0.72 6.56 9.56
N ALA A 9 -0.74 5.79 8.47
CA ALA A 9 -1.86 4.91 8.13
C ALA A 9 -1.80 3.55 8.83
N VAL A 10 -0.82 3.30 9.69
CA VAL A 10 -0.75 2.08 10.50
C VAL A 10 -2.06 1.91 11.29
N GLY A 11 -2.62 0.70 11.25
CA GLY A 11 -3.92 0.39 11.84
C GLY A 11 -5.14 0.79 11.00
N HIS A 12 -4.96 1.44 9.84
CA HIS A 12 -6.05 1.72 8.92
C HIS A 12 -6.21 0.59 7.90
N ALA A 13 -7.46 0.31 7.52
CA ALA A 13 -7.78 -0.66 6.48
C ALA A 13 -7.77 -0.01 5.10
N LEU A 14 -7.16 -0.67 4.12
CA LEU A 14 -7.14 -0.21 2.75
C LEU A 14 -8.55 -0.22 2.13
N VAL A 15 -8.93 0.89 1.50
CA VAL A 15 -10.21 1.03 0.80
C VAL A 15 -10.18 0.37 -0.58
N HIS A 16 -8.99 0.30 -1.19
CA HIS A 16 -8.75 -0.27 -2.52
C HIS A 16 -7.54 -1.20 -2.50
N ASP A 17 -7.51 -2.15 -3.43
CA ASP A 17 -6.35 -3.01 -3.65
C ASP A 17 -5.17 -2.18 -4.20
N ILE A 18 -3.96 -2.49 -3.75
CA ILE A 18 -2.71 -1.90 -4.27
C ILE A 18 -1.96 -3.00 -5.01
N VAL A 19 -1.75 -2.76 -6.29
CA VAL A 19 -1.14 -3.70 -7.22
C VAL A 19 0.28 -3.22 -7.53
N ARG A 20 1.24 -4.14 -7.46
CA ARG A 20 2.60 -3.94 -7.95
C ARG A 20 2.67 -4.40 -9.39
N ILE A 21 3.09 -3.50 -10.27
CA ILE A 21 3.29 -3.81 -11.69
C ILE A 21 4.73 -3.45 -12.03
N VAL A 22 5.53 -4.48 -12.30
CA VAL A 22 6.87 -4.35 -12.87
C VAL A 22 6.79 -4.83 -14.32
N ILE A 23 6.98 -3.90 -15.25
CA ILE A 23 6.82 -4.19 -16.69
C ILE A 23 7.82 -5.26 -17.11
N GLY A 24 7.32 -6.40 -17.59
CA GLY A 24 8.14 -7.50 -18.09
C GLY A 24 8.63 -8.48 -17.01
N GLU A 25 8.36 -8.25 -15.73
CA GLU A 25 8.84 -9.11 -14.64
C GLU A 25 7.69 -9.71 -13.82
N VAL A 26 6.90 -8.87 -13.13
CA VAL A 26 5.95 -9.33 -12.11
C VAL A 26 4.72 -8.43 -12.06
N LYS A 27 3.53 -9.05 -12.05
CA LYS A 27 2.26 -8.42 -11.69
C LYS A 27 1.72 -9.11 -10.45
N ASP A 28 1.82 -8.45 -9.31
CA ASP A 28 1.40 -8.99 -8.02
C ASP A 28 0.47 -8.01 -7.31
N THR A 29 -0.40 -8.51 -6.44
CA THR A 29 -1.29 -7.68 -5.61
C THR A 29 -0.92 -7.89 -4.14
N PRO A 30 0.15 -7.25 -3.64
CA PRO A 30 0.64 -7.46 -2.29
C PRO A 30 -0.34 -6.97 -1.22
N PHE A 31 -1.20 -6.01 -1.58
CA PHE A 31 -2.18 -5.45 -0.67
C PHE A 31 -3.58 -5.52 -1.27
N ARG A 32 -4.50 -6.13 -0.53
CA ARG A 32 -5.91 -6.20 -0.93
C ARG A 32 -6.76 -5.24 -0.12
N ARG A 33 -7.91 -4.87 -0.67
CA ARG A 33 -8.93 -4.12 0.07
C ARG A 33 -9.26 -4.81 1.40
N GLY A 34 -9.33 -4.04 2.47
CA GLY A 34 -9.56 -4.54 3.82
C GLY A 34 -8.29 -4.99 4.55
N HIS A 35 -7.13 -5.00 3.89
CA HIS A 35 -5.85 -5.21 4.55
C HIS A 35 -5.58 -4.07 5.54
N VAL A 36 -5.27 -4.43 6.78
CA VAL A 36 -4.90 -3.48 7.82
C VAL A 36 -3.40 -3.21 7.70
N ILE A 37 -3.03 -1.95 7.51
CA ILE A 37 -1.64 -1.56 7.32
C ILE A 37 -0.89 -1.73 8.64
N THR A 38 0.26 -2.39 8.55
CA THR A 38 1.19 -2.56 9.66
C THR A 38 2.46 -1.76 9.43
N GLU A 39 3.28 -1.59 10.47
CA GLU A 39 4.58 -0.91 10.34
C GLU A 39 5.51 -1.59 9.33
N GLU A 40 5.41 -2.92 9.18
CA GLU A 40 6.17 -3.71 8.20
C GLU A 40 5.73 -3.47 6.75
N ASP A 41 4.52 -2.95 6.55
CA ASP A 41 3.96 -2.65 5.23
C ASP A 41 4.34 -1.24 4.75
N ILE A 42 4.70 -0.34 5.67
CA ILE A 42 5.20 1.02 5.37
C ILE A 42 6.32 1.01 4.32
N PRO A 43 7.45 0.29 4.52
CA PRO A 43 8.52 0.30 3.53
C PRO A 43 8.09 -0.32 2.20
N LYS A 44 7.18 -1.31 2.20
CA LYS A 44 6.67 -1.93 0.97
C LYS A 44 5.78 -0.95 0.19
N LEU A 45 4.90 -0.23 0.88
CA LEU A 45 4.04 0.79 0.27
C LEU A 45 4.87 1.95 -0.32
N LEU A 46 5.92 2.38 0.40
CA LEU A 46 6.86 3.38 -0.08
C LEU A 46 7.68 2.87 -1.28
N ASP A 47 8.12 1.61 -1.30
CA ASP A 47 8.80 0.98 -2.45
C ASP A 47 7.91 0.94 -3.71
N LEU A 48 6.59 0.80 -3.50
CA LEU A 48 5.59 0.90 -4.57
C LEU A 48 5.35 2.34 -5.06
N GLY A 49 6.05 3.34 -4.49
CA GLY A 49 5.87 4.75 -4.80
C GLY A 49 4.57 5.34 -4.22
N LYS A 50 3.95 4.68 -3.24
CA LYS A 50 2.80 5.21 -2.51
C LYS A 50 3.29 5.97 -1.29
N GLU A 51 3.31 7.29 -1.38
CA GLU A 51 3.59 8.17 -0.22
C GLU A 51 2.32 8.47 0.59
N HIS A 52 1.16 8.43 -0.07
CA HIS A 52 -0.15 8.74 0.50
C HIS A 52 -1.20 7.70 0.08
N ILE A 53 -2.16 7.46 0.97
CA ILE A 53 -3.28 6.51 0.82
C ILE A 53 -4.58 7.08 1.37
#